data_AF-A0A8T2M8V5-F1
#
_entry.id   AF-A0A8T2M8V5-F1
#
_cell.length_a   1.000
_cell.length_b   1.000
_cell.length_c   1.000
_cell.angle_alpha   90.00
_cell.angle_beta   90.00
_cell.angle_gamma   90.00
#
_symmetry.space_group_name_H-M   'P 1'
#
loop_
_entity.id
_entity.type
_entity.pdbx_description
1 polymer ?
#
loop_
_entity_poly.entity_id
_entity_poly.type
_entity_poly.pdbx_seq_one_letter_code
_entity_poly.pdbx_strand_id
1 'polypeptide(L)'
;MIAVSVVHGGPGPHFLSEDLVDYLAGQSSFKATVDIITEDEIGQALREIESAATVEALQECTLRHSTMLQIAGCLRRVTTVEEKRTIVSDYLRWYIIDRNSVVIDR
;
A
#
# COMPACT_ATOMS: atom_id res chain seq x y z
N MET A 1 -9.00 23.44 4.16
CA MET A 1 -10.38 23.60 4.68
C MET A 1 -10.85 22.46 5.58
N ILE A 2 -10.37 21.22 5.42
CA ILE A 2 -10.76 20.07 6.27
C ILE A 2 -10.56 20.35 7.76
N ALA A 3 -9.36 20.81 8.15
CA ALA A 3 -9.05 21.13 9.55
C ALA A 3 -10.01 22.17 10.17
N VAL A 4 -10.36 23.22 9.41
CA VAL A 4 -11.29 24.27 9.87
C VAL A 4 -12.68 23.69 10.10
N SER A 5 -13.16 22.81 9.20
CA SER A 5 -14.45 22.12 9.37
C SER A 5 -14.46 21.32 10.68
N VAL A 6 -13.44 20.50 10.91
CA VAL A 6 -13.36 19.66 12.12
C VAL A 6 -13.31 20.52 13.40
N VAL A 7 -12.48 21.57 13.43
CA VAL A 7 -12.33 22.44 14.62
C VAL A 7 -13.62 23.20 14.97
N HIS A 8 -14.43 23.57 13.98
CA HIS A 8 -15.67 24.32 14.20
C HIS A 8 -16.91 23.41 14.31
N GLY A 9 -16.73 22.08 14.39
CA GLY A 9 -17.86 21.14 14.46
C GLY A 9 -18.68 21.02 13.18
N GLY A 10 -18.09 21.39 12.03
CA GLY A 10 -18.63 21.12 10.72
C GLY A 10 -18.63 19.63 10.38
N PRO A 11 -19.16 19.24 9.21
CA PRO A 11 -19.20 17.84 8.80
C PRO A 11 -17.77 17.27 8.67
N GLY A 12 -17.61 16.03 9.13
CA GLY A 12 -16.35 15.29 9.03
C GLY A 12 -16.05 14.88 7.59
N PRO A 13 -14.76 14.70 7.23
CA PRO A 13 -14.41 14.14 5.93
C PRO A 13 -14.82 12.66 5.88
N HIS A 14 -15.72 12.30 4.95
CA HIS A 14 -16.18 10.92 4.74
C HIS A 14 -15.57 10.25 3.50
N PHE A 15 -14.52 10.84 2.93
CA PHE A 15 -13.89 10.40 1.68
C PHE A 15 -12.44 9.94 1.85
N LEU A 16 -11.86 10.12 3.03
CA LEU A 16 -10.50 9.67 3.33
C LEU A 16 -10.54 8.22 3.80
N SER A 17 -9.56 7.41 3.37
CA SER A 17 -9.40 6.05 3.89
C SER A 17 -8.99 6.05 5.36
N GLU A 18 -9.32 4.98 6.08
CA GLU A 18 -8.92 4.81 7.48
C GLU A 18 -7.39 4.86 7.62
N ASP A 19 -6.63 4.19 6.74
CA ASP A 19 -5.16 4.21 6.77
C ASP A 19 -4.56 5.61 6.62
N LEU A 20 -5.16 6.48 5.79
CA LEU A 20 -4.70 7.86 5.64
C LEU A 20 -5.02 8.68 6.89
N VAL A 21 -6.20 8.48 7.50
CA VAL A 21 -6.58 9.14 8.76
C VAL A 21 -5.66 8.70 9.89
N ASP A 22 -5.40 7.41 10.04
CA ASP A 22 -4.50 6.83 11.02
C ASP A 22 -3.07 7.39 10.83
N TYR A 23 -2.58 7.46 9.58
CA TYR A 23 -1.29 8.08 9.26
C TYR A 23 -1.23 9.56 9.67
N LEU A 24 -2.25 10.36 9.31
CA LEU A 24 -2.34 11.78 9.68
C LEU A 24 -2.44 12.00 11.19
N ALA A 25 -2.99 11.03 11.92
CA ALA A 25 -3.05 11.02 13.38
C ALA A 25 -1.73 10.56 14.03
N GLY A 26 -0.71 10.20 13.24
CA GLY A 26 0.58 9.72 13.73
C GLY A 26 0.57 8.27 14.23
N GLN A 27 -0.44 7.49 13.84
CA GLN A 27 -0.51 6.07 14.15
C GLN A 27 0.36 5.25 13.18
N SER A 28 0.98 4.19 13.69
CA SER A 28 1.90 3.34 12.93
C SER A 28 1.23 2.10 12.32
N SER A 29 -0.04 1.83 12.66
CA SER A 29 -0.78 0.69 12.11
C SER A 29 -1.20 0.96 10.68
N PHE A 30 -0.97 -0.01 9.81
CA PHE A 30 -1.42 0.01 8.42
C PHE A 30 -2.18 -1.29 8.17
N LYS A 31 -3.47 -1.17 7.83
CA LYS A 31 -4.43 -2.27 7.77
C LYS A 31 -4.93 -2.53 6.35
N ALA A 32 -4.50 -1.73 5.37
CA ALA A 32 -4.88 -1.89 3.98
C ALA A 32 -4.67 -3.31 3.47
N THR A 33 -5.60 -3.78 2.66
CA THR A 33 -5.52 -5.05 1.92
C THR A 33 -5.51 -4.77 0.42
N VAL A 34 -5.24 -5.79 -0.40
CA VAL A 34 -5.23 -5.65 -1.87
C VAL A 34 -6.58 -5.18 -2.43
N ASP A 35 -7.68 -5.34 -1.69
CA ASP A 35 -9.02 -4.96 -2.13
C ASP A 35 -9.22 -3.44 -2.26
N ILE A 36 -8.33 -2.63 -1.71
CA ILE A 36 -8.35 -1.17 -1.88
C ILE A 36 -7.74 -0.71 -3.21
N ILE A 37 -7.08 -1.61 -3.95
CA ILE A 37 -6.50 -1.31 -5.26
C ILE A 37 -7.62 -1.26 -6.29
N THR A 38 -7.69 -0.13 -6.99
CA THR A 38 -8.74 0.13 -7.99
C THR A 38 -8.36 -0.38 -9.38
N GLU A 39 -7.08 -0.50 -9.67
CA GLU A 39 -6.54 -0.94 -10.94
C GLU A 39 -6.45 -2.47 -10.95
N ASP A 40 -7.32 -3.11 -11.75
CA ASP A 40 -7.42 -4.58 -11.83
C ASP A 40 -6.07 -5.27 -12.07
N GLU A 41 -5.22 -4.70 -12.93
CA GLU A 41 -3.90 -5.24 -13.23
C GLU A 41 -2.98 -5.27 -12.00
N ILE A 42 -2.94 -4.16 -11.23
CA ILE A 42 -2.13 -4.06 -10.02
C ILE A 42 -2.71 -4.96 -8.92
N GLY A 43 -4.03 -4.97 -8.76
CA GLY A 43 -4.71 -5.83 -7.78
C GLY A 43 -4.44 -7.31 -8.06
N GLN A 44 -4.50 -7.73 -9.32
CA GLN A 44 -4.19 -9.08 -9.74
C GLN A 44 -2.71 -9.43 -9.48
N ALA A 45 -1.78 -8.54 -9.83
CA ALA A 45 -0.35 -8.74 -9.59
C ALA A 45 -0.02 -8.94 -8.09
N LEU A 46 -0.62 -8.12 -7.22
CA LEU A 46 -0.44 -8.26 -5.77
C LEU A 46 -1.06 -9.54 -5.21
N ARG A 47 -2.24 -9.95 -5.70
CA ARG A 47 -2.86 -11.23 -5.33
C ARG A 47 -2.01 -12.42 -5.75
N GLU A 48 -1.39 -12.37 -6.94
CA GLU A 48 -0.45 -13.41 -7.38
C GLU A 48 0.74 -13.53 -6.42
N ILE A 49 1.36 -12.41 -6.07
CA ILE A 49 2.46 -12.36 -5.07
C ILE A 49 2.00 -12.90 -3.72
N GLU A 50 0.82 -12.51 -3.24
CA GLU A 50 0.26 -12.97 -1.95
C GLU A 50 -0.05 -14.47 -1.96
N SER A 51 -0.45 -15.01 -3.11
CA SER A 51 -0.79 -16.43 -3.29
C SER A 51 0.43 -17.36 -3.40
N ALA A 52 1.63 -16.82 -3.62
CA ALA A 52 2.84 -17.62 -3.81
C ALA A 52 3.08 -18.57 -2.61
N ALA A 53 3.29 -19.85 -2.92
CA ALA A 53 3.43 -20.93 -1.92
C ALA A 53 4.88 -21.41 -1.75
N THR A 54 5.79 -21.06 -2.67
CA THR A 54 7.21 -21.41 -2.61
C THR A 54 8.08 -20.20 -2.90
N VAL A 55 9.37 -20.27 -2.53
CA VAL A 55 10.31 -19.17 -2.75
C VAL A 55 10.51 -18.93 -4.25
N GLU A 56 10.58 -20.01 -5.03
CA GLU A 56 10.75 -19.96 -6.48
C GLU A 56 9.53 -19.29 -7.15
N ALA A 57 8.31 -19.67 -6.74
CA ALA A 57 7.09 -19.05 -7.25
C ALA A 57 7.03 -17.55 -6.88
N LEU A 58 7.41 -17.19 -5.65
CA LEU A 58 7.44 -15.80 -5.21
C LEU A 58 8.49 -14.99 -5.98
N GLN A 59 9.66 -15.56 -6.24
CA GLN A 59 10.69 -14.94 -7.09
C GLN A 59 10.20 -14.75 -8.52
N GLU A 60 9.53 -15.74 -9.11
CA GLU A 60 8.96 -15.63 -10.45
C GLU A 60 7.89 -14.53 -10.52
N CYS A 61 6.94 -14.50 -9.58
CA CYS A 61 5.92 -13.45 -9.49
C CYS A 61 6.56 -12.06 -9.32
N THR A 62 7.57 -11.93 -8.46
CA THR A 62 8.29 -10.68 -8.22
C THR A 62 9.02 -10.19 -9.47
N LEU A 63 9.62 -11.10 -10.24
CA LEU A 63 10.29 -10.78 -11.51
C LEU A 63 9.29 -10.40 -12.60
N ARG A 64 8.18 -11.15 -12.73
CA ARG A 64 7.10 -10.89 -13.69
C ARG A 64 6.53 -9.48 -13.50
N HIS A 65 6.35 -9.06 -12.25
CA HIS A 65 5.77 -7.76 -11.88
C HIS A 65 6.85 -6.73 -11.45
N SER A 66 8.09 -6.91 -11.90
CA SER A 66 9.25 -6.15 -11.43
C SER A 66 9.14 -4.65 -11.71
N THR A 67 8.65 -4.23 -12.89
CA THR A 67 8.48 -2.81 -13.21
C THR A 67 7.54 -2.10 -12.23
N MET A 68 6.39 -2.72 -11.94
CA MET A 68 5.40 -2.22 -10.98
C MET A 68 6.04 -2.08 -9.59
N LEU A 69 6.71 -3.14 -9.12
CA LEU A 69 7.38 -3.13 -7.82
C LEU A 69 8.54 -2.14 -7.76
N GLN A 70 9.26 -1.92 -8.86
CA GLN A 70 10.39 -1.01 -8.92
C GLN A 70 9.95 0.46 -8.85
N ILE A 71 8.84 0.82 -9.51
CA ILE A 71 8.24 2.16 -9.42
C ILE A 71 7.87 2.49 -7.96
N ALA A 72 7.34 1.50 -7.23
CA ALA A 72 7.01 1.63 -5.81
C ALA A 72 8.22 1.48 -4.86
N GLY A 73 9.41 1.16 -5.38
CA GLY A 73 10.59 0.88 -4.55
C GLY A 73 10.48 -0.42 -3.73
N CYS A 74 9.55 -1.31 -4.08
CA CYS A 74 9.29 -2.57 -3.36
C CYS A 74 10.07 -3.78 -3.91
N LEU A 75 10.66 -3.68 -5.10
CA LEU A 75 11.42 -4.75 -5.74
C LEU A 75 12.63 -5.14 -4.89
N ARG A 76 12.71 -6.41 -4.48
CA ARG A 76 13.79 -6.94 -3.62
C ARG A 76 14.10 -8.39 -3.94
N ARG A 77 15.29 -8.84 -3.51
CA ARG A 77 15.66 -10.26 -3.55
C ARG A 77 14.91 -11.00 -2.44
N VAL A 78 14.11 -11.98 -2.85
CA VAL A 78 13.33 -12.83 -1.94
C VAL A 78 14.14 -14.06 -1.53
N THR A 79 14.16 -14.35 -0.23
CA THR A 79 14.82 -15.52 0.37
C THR A 79 13.87 -16.45 1.12
N THR A 80 12.72 -15.96 1.59
CA THR A 80 11.66 -16.76 2.23
C THR A 80 10.28 -16.44 1.66
N VAL A 81 9.32 -17.35 1.82
CA VAL A 81 7.94 -17.17 1.29
C VAL A 81 7.18 -16.10 2.07
N GLU A 82 7.48 -15.93 3.34
CA GLU A 82 6.83 -14.99 4.25
C GLU A 82 7.05 -13.53 3.83
N GLU A 83 8.13 -13.25 3.09
CA GLU A 83 8.45 -11.92 2.56
C GLU A 83 7.36 -11.36 1.63
N LYS A 84 6.49 -12.21 1.08
CA LYS A 84 5.31 -11.76 0.30
C LYS A 84 4.43 -10.79 1.08
N ARG A 85 4.30 -10.98 2.41
CA ARG A 85 3.51 -10.10 3.27
C ARG A 85 4.11 -8.70 3.32
N THR A 86 5.43 -8.63 3.46
CA THR A 86 6.15 -7.35 3.50
C THR A 86 6.13 -6.67 2.13
N ILE A 87 6.31 -7.41 1.03
CA ILE A 87 6.22 -6.85 -0.33
C ILE A 87 4.85 -6.24 -0.58
N VAL A 88 3.77 -6.97 -0.28
CA VAL A 88 2.39 -6.48 -0.46
C VAL A 88 2.12 -5.29 0.48
N SER A 89 2.48 -5.39 1.76
CA SER A 89 2.27 -4.30 2.72
C SER A 89 3.03 -3.03 2.35
N ASP A 90 4.28 -3.13 1.91
CA ASP A 90 5.09 -1.98 1.49
C ASP A 90 4.50 -1.34 0.24
N TYR A 91 4.03 -2.15 -0.72
CA TYR A 91 3.40 -1.65 -1.92
C TYR A 91 2.10 -0.90 -1.62
N LEU A 92 1.24 -1.46 -0.75
CA LEU A 92 0.01 -0.80 -0.33
C LEU A 92 0.31 0.51 0.41
N ARG A 93 1.34 0.54 1.25
CA ARG A 93 1.78 1.77 1.91
C ARG A 93 2.21 2.84 0.90
N TRP A 94 3.03 2.46 -0.08
CA TRP A 94 3.41 3.36 -1.15
C TRP A 94 2.20 3.86 -1.93
N TYR A 95 1.26 2.97 -2.22
CA TYR A 95 0.06 3.26 -2.99
C TYR A 95 -0.87 4.27 -2.28
N ILE A 96 -1.03 4.18 -0.96
CA ILE A 96 -1.89 5.10 -0.20
C ILE A 96 -1.15 6.38 0.17
N ILE A 97 0.09 6.26 0.65
CA ILE A 97 0.83 7.35 1.30
C ILE A 97 2.00 7.81 0.44
N ASP A 98 3.01 6.97 0.24
CA ASP A 98 4.33 7.47 -0.16
C ASP A 98 4.35 8.06 -1.57
N ARG A 99 3.51 7.56 -2.49
CA ARG A 99 3.35 8.12 -3.85
C ARG A 99 2.90 9.59 -3.85
N ASN A 100 2.26 10.04 -2.77
CA ASN A 100 1.77 11.41 -2.55
C ASN A 100 2.47 12.10 -1.36
N SER A 101 3.58 11.53 -0.86
CA SER A 101 4.28 12.02 0.33
C SER A 101 4.57 13.52 0.29
N VAL A 102 5.02 14.06 -0.85
CA VAL A 102 5.33 15.51 -1.00
C VAL A 102 4.14 16.43 -0.67
N VAL A 103 2.91 15.98 -0.87
CA VAL A 103 1.70 16.78 -0.59
C VAL A 103 0.98 16.38 0.70
N ILE A 104 1.33 15.22 1.27
CA ILE A 104 0.81 14.73 2.55
C ILE A 104 1.70 15.18 3.71
N ASP A 105 3.02 15.14 3.51
CA ASP A 105 4.02 15.56 4.48
C ASP A 105 3.96 17.07 4.70
N ARG A 106 4.23 17.47 5.94
CA ARG A 106 4.02 18.82 6.47
C ARG A 106 5.24 19.71 6.28
#